data_AF-A0A0L0VFJ2-F1
#
_entry.id   AF-A0A0L0VFJ2-F1
#
_cell.length_a   1.000
_cell.length_b   1.000
_cell.length_c   1.000
_cell.angle_alpha   90.00
_cell.angle_beta   90.00
_cell.angle_gamma   90.00
#
_symmetry.space_group_name_H-M   'P 1'
#
loop_
_entity.id
_entity.type
_entity.pdbx_description
1 polymer ?
#
loop_
_entity_poly.entity_id
_entity_poly.type
_entity_poly.pdbx_seq_one_letter_code
_entity_poly.pdbx_strand_id
1 'polypeptide(L)'
;MFHGTWGYLHVVNEELLAKFNPDDFSIDKYNQLILRSETMPLKPSMFLPTQSTSCHFQAVIKSQITRVLLKYIAKPKDTIVELRKDPPKIDPITVKKPNITMLKLMVASDNSAEGMGEVFESIMCQTGLTPTEFFTRLRVFEGDLGTCMNLESLRKQQKPSGHVETSLANCFTLLGASHLLWNMAQAIYLMHYGNPQDSSNQGAWQTLSSLGVPAEKPTTKKDFSLMITNLTKSHEAAILYCLLTVMGYPNALLPDEKVTLPSQKLKDIVDDCYARFFLPAAFDALNDDSDNSDASEDSQSSTGNASDGSSNSGSSEESEKPTRPVLALKNLLLRLRDFASIVECD
;
A
#
# COMPACT_ATOMS: atom_id res chain seq x y z
N MET A 1 -15.48 16.31 0.26
CA MET A 1 -16.46 17.19 -0.40
C MET A 1 -17.40 16.25 -1.13
N PHE A 2 -18.73 16.36 -0.98
CA PHE A 2 -19.69 15.61 -1.79
C PHE A 2 -19.62 16.11 -3.22
N HIS A 3 -18.60 15.64 -3.93
CA HIS A 3 -18.41 15.88 -5.33
C HIS A 3 -19.34 14.97 -6.11
N GLY A 4 -20.60 15.38 -6.28
CA GLY A 4 -21.48 14.65 -7.17
C GLY A 4 -22.95 14.96 -6.96
N THR A 5 -23.60 15.41 -8.03
CA THR A 5 -25.05 15.40 -8.16
C THR A 5 -25.62 13.98 -8.14
N TRP A 6 -24.79 12.99 -8.49
CA TRP A 6 -25.20 11.61 -8.72
C TRP A 6 -24.39 10.65 -7.85
N GLY A 7 -25.06 9.61 -7.38
CA GLY A 7 -24.47 8.41 -6.83
C GLY A 7 -25.12 7.19 -7.47
N TYR A 8 -24.72 6.00 -7.03
CA TYR A 8 -25.30 4.76 -7.53
C TYR A 8 -25.57 3.78 -6.39
N LEU A 9 -26.67 3.06 -6.51
CA LEU A 9 -26.98 1.89 -5.70
C LEU A 9 -26.38 0.67 -6.40
N HIS A 10 -25.46 -0.02 -5.73
CA HIS A 10 -24.93 -1.29 -6.20
C HIS A 10 -25.76 -2.44 -5.61
N VAL A 11 -26.43 -3.20 -6.49
CA VAL A 11 -27.17 -4.39 -6.07
C VAL A 11 -26.18 -5.56 -5.97
N VAL A 12 -26.04 -6.11 -4.78
CA VAL A 12 -25.15 -7.24 -4.52
C VAL A 12 -25.59 -8.45 -5.36
N ASN A 13 -24.62 -9.17 -5.92
CA ASN A 13 -24.86 -10.36 -6.72
C ASN A 13 -25.66 -11.42 -5.94
N GLU A 14 -26.84 -11.77 -6.43
CA GLU A 14 -27.75 -12.72 -5.76
C GLU A 14 -27.13 -14.11 -5.57
N GLU A 15 -26.36 -14.60 -6.54
CA GLU A 15 -25.65 -15.89 -6.41
C GLU A 15 -24.55 -15.85 -5.35
N LEU A 16 -24.00 -14.66 -5.07
CA LEU A 16 -23.05 -14.49 -3.97
C LEU A 16 -23.80 -14.48 -2.64
N LEU A 17 -24.90 -13.73 -2.54
CA LEU A 17 -25.74 -13.66 -1.34
C LEU A 17 -26.32 -15.03 -0.95
N ALA A 18 -26.72 -15.84 -1.94
CA ALA A 18 -27.27 -17.17 -1.72
C ALA A 18 -26.29 -18.15 -1.04
N LYS A 19 -24.98 -17.83 -1.00
CA LYS A 19 -23.96 -18.64 -0.30
C LYS A 19 -23.93 -18.42 1.21
N PHE A 20 -24.64 -17.40 1.70
CA PHE A 20 -24.63 -17.00 3.11
C PHE A 20 -26.04 -17.14 3.70
N ASN A 21 -26.12 -17.29 5.02
CA ASN A 21 -27.41 -17.31 5.70
C ASN A 21 -28.02 -15.90 5.69
N PRO A 22 -29.25 -15.69 5.15
CA PRO A 22 -29.91 -14.40 5.18
C PRO A 22 -30.02 -13.77 6.58
N ASP A 23 -30.16 -14.60 7.63
CA ASP A 23 -30.26 -14.13 9.01
C ASP A 23 -28.97 -13.45 9.51
N ASP A 24 -27.82 -13.75 8.90
CA ASP A 24 -26.55 -13.12 9.23
C ASP A 24 -26.50 -11.63 8.82
N PHE A 25 -27.38 -11.20 7.90
CA PHE A 25 -27.49 -9.82 7.44
C PHE A 25 -28.64 -9.05 8.11
N SER A 26 -29.28 -9.63 9.13
CA SER A 26 -30.33 -8.96 9.89
C SER A 26 -29.79 -7.86 10.79
N ILE A 27 -30.63 -6.86 11.09
CA ILE A 27 -30.31 -5.79 12.05
C ILE A 27 -30.04 -6.35 13.44
N ASP A 28 -30.80 -7.35 13.87
CA ASP A 28 -30.63 -7.96 15.18
C ASP A 28 -29.27 -8.65 15.29
N LYS A 29 -28.87 -9.38 14.24
CA LYS A 29 -27.54 -9.98 14.19
C LYS A 29 -26.46 -8.91 14.21
N TYR A 30 -26.60 -7.85 13.41
CA TYR A 30 -25.65 -6.73 13.40
C TYR A 30 -25.48 -6.11 14.79
N ASN A 31 -26.58 -5.74 15.45
CA ASN A 31 -26.56 -5.14 16.79
C ASN A 31 -25.92 -6.06 17.83
N GLN A 32 -26.26 -7.36 17.79
CA GLN A 32 -25.63 -8.35 18.68
C GLN A 32 -24.12 -8.46 18.45
N LEU A 33 -23.67 -8.42 17.19
CA LEU A 33 -22.24 -8.49 16.86
C LEU A 33 -21.48 -7.23 17.27
N ILE A 34 -22.06 -6.04 17.09
CA ILE A 34 -21.48 -4.77 17.54
C ILE A 34 -21.32 -4.76 19.06
N LEU A 35 -22.34 -5.17 19.82
CA LEU A 35 -22.25 -5.26 21.28
C LEU A 35 -21.19 -6.28 21.72
N ARG A 36 -21.08 -7.42 21.03
CA ARG A 36 -20.03 -8.41 21.30
C ARG A 36 -18.63 -7.88 20.97
N SER A 37 -18.50 -7.02 19.97
CA SER A 37 -17.20 -6.46 19.55
C SER A 37 -16.55 -5.61 20.64
N GLU A 38 -17.34 -4.94 21.49
CA GLU A 38 -16.85 -4.12 22.60
C GLU A 38 -16.06 -4.93 23.64
N THR A 39 -16.43 -6.19 23.85
CA THR A 39 -15.82 -7.09 24.84
C THR A 39 -15.05 -8.24 24.20
N MET A 40 -14.89 -8.23 22.88
CA MET A 40 -14.21 -9.29 22.15
C MET A 40 -12.73 -9.35 22.55
N PRO A 41 -12.21 -10.50 23.02
CA PRO A 41 -10.81 -10.62 23.41
C PRO A 41 -9.91 -10.48 22.18
N LEU A 42 -9.12 -9.41 22.13
CA LEU A 42 -8.13 -9.18 21.09
C LEU A 42 -6.88 -9.99 21.37
N LYS A 43 -6.56 -10.93 20.47
CA LYS A 43 -5.28 -11.62 20.46
C LYS A 43 -4.35 -10.90 19.48
N PRO A 44 -3.10 -10.56 19.84
CA PRO A 44 -2.15 -9.94 18.91
C PRO A 44 -2.01 -10.71 17.59
N SER A 45 -2.13 -12.04 17.62
CA SER A 45 -2.09 -12.91 16.45
C SER A 45 -3.17 -12.62 15.40
N MET A 46 -4.27 -11.94 15.76
CA MET A 46 -5.30 -11.51 14.80
C MET A 46 -4.78 -10.46 13.81
N PHE A 47 -3.72 -9.73 14.18
CA PHE A 47 -3.10 -8.68 13.35
C PHE A 47 -1.82 -9.15 12.67
N LEU A 48 -1.38 -10.39 12.92
CA LEU A 48 -0.17 -10.95 12.34
C LEU A 48 -0.50 -11.80 11.10
N PRO A 49 0.37 -11.81 10.08
CA PRO A 49 0.23 -12.73 8.96
C PRO A 49 0.20 -14.18 9.43
N THR A 50 -0.71 -14.96 8.86
CA THR A 50 -0.69 -16.42 8.95
C THR A 50 0.39 -16.99 8.02
N GLN A 51 0.77 -18.25 8.23
CA GLN A 51 1.67 -18.95 7.30
C GLN A 51 1.14 -18.93 5.87
N SER A 52 -0.17 -19.14 5.67
CA SER A 52 -0.79 -19.14 4.35
C SER A 52 -0.68 -17.77 3.66
N THR A 53 -0.97 -16.69 4.39
CA THR A 53 -0.86 -15.32 3.85
C THR A 53 0.59 -14.94 3.57
N SER A 54 1.55 -15.41 4.37
CA SER A 54 2.97 -15.19 4.12
C SER A 54 3.46 -15.95 2.88
N CYS A 55 3.07 -17.20 2.70
CA CYS A 55 3.37 -17.97 1.48
C CYS A 55 2.74 -17.35 0.23
N HIS A 56 1.51 -16.83 0.35
CA HIS A 56 0.84 -16.09 -0.73
C HIS A 56 1.62 -14.82 -1.10
N PHE A 57 1.99 -13.99 -0.11
CA PHE A 57 2.76 -12.77 -0.34
C PHE A 57 4.17 -13.05 -0.91
N GLN A 58 4.79 -14.16 -0.52
CA GLN A 58 6.03 -14.63 -1.15
C GLN A 58 5.82 -14.93 -2.64
N ALA A 59 4.73 -15.61 -3.00
CA ALA A 59 4.43 -15.92 -4.39
C ALA A 59 4.10 -14.66 -5.22
N VAL A 60 3.44 -13.68 -4.61
CA VAL A 60 3.26 -12.31 -5.14
C VAL A 60 4.61 -11.70 -5.53
N ILE A 61 5.55 -11.58 -4.59
CA ILE A 61 6.88 -10.98 -4.86
C ILE A 61 7.62 -11.76 -5.96
N LYS A 62 7.65 -13.10 -5.87
CA LYS A 62 8.32 -13.93 -6.89
C LYS A 62 7.71 -13.76 -8.27
N SER A 63 6.41 -13.51 -8.37
CA SER A 63 5.75 -13.23 -9.65
C SER A 63 6.24 -11.90 -10.26
N GLN A 64 6.41 -10.87 -9.43
CA GLN A 64 6.95 -9.58 -9.84
C GLN A 64 8.41 -9.69 -10.29
N ILE A 65 9.24 -10.45 -9.56
CA ILE A 65 10.64 -10.74 -9.94
C ILE A 65 10.68 -11.49 -11.27
N THR A 66 9.87 -12.53 -11.42
CA THR A 66 9.77 -13.33 -12.65
C THR A 66 9.36 -12.45 -13.84
N ARG A 67 8.39 -11.55 -13.64
CA ARG A 67 7.94 -10.60 -14.66
C ARG A 67 9.09 -9.71 -15.13
N VAL A 68 9.87 -9.13 -14.22
CA VAL A 68 11.03 -8.28 -14.57
C VAL A 68 12.12 -9.09 -15.28
N LEU A 69 12.46 -10.29 -14.77
CA LEU A 69 13.45 -11.18 -15.37
C LEU A 69 13.10 -11.50 -16.83
N LEU A 70 11.85 -11.87 -17.09
CA LEU A 70 11.37 -12.23 -18.43
C LEU A 70 11.14 -11.01 -19.34
N LYS A 71 10.84 -9.86 -18.75
CA LYS A 71 10.63 -8.60 -19.48
C LYS A 71 11.94 -8.02 -20.01
N TYR A 72 13.02 -8.10 -19.25
CA TYR A 72 14.26 -7.37 -19.58
C TYR A 72 15.50 -8.24 -19.83
N ILE A 73 15.63 -9.41 -19.19
CA ILE A 73 16.91 -10.15 -19.19
C ILE A 73 16.85 -11.40 -20.05
N ALA A 74 15.84 -12.25 -19.85
CA ALA A 74 15.87 -13.62 -20.36
C ALA A 74 14.54 -14.09 -20.96
N LYS A 75 14.62 -15.15 -21.79
CA LYS A 75 13.48 -15.92 -22.26
C LYS A 75 13.68 -17.41 -21.95
N PRO A 76 12.59 -18.14 -21.62
CA PRO A 76 12.70 -19.56 -21.31
C PRO A 76 13.02 -20.36 -22.59
N LYS A 77 13.97 -21.30 -22.47
CA LYS A 77 14.32 -22.27 -23.51
C LYS A 77 13.26 -23.37 -23.65
N ASP A 78 12.60 -23.69 -22.54
CA ASP A 78 11.66 -24.79 -22.38
C ASP A 78 10.56 -24.40 -21.38
N THR A 79 9.56 -25.26 -21.24
CA THR A 79 8.39 -25.05 -20.36
C THR A 79 8.30 -26.12 -19.28
N ILE A 80 9.44 -26.70 -18.85
CA ILE A 80 9.45 -27.80 -17.87
C ILE A 80 8.97 -27.30 -16.50
N VAL A 81 9.28 -26.04 -16.19
CA VAL A 81 8.90 -25.38 -14.94
C VAL A 81 8.00 -24.19 -15.22
N GLU A 82 6.90 -24.08 -14.48
CA GLU A 82 5.99 -22.94 -14.57
C GLU A 82 6.65 -21.66 -14.02
N LEU A 83 6.79 -20.64 -14.87
CA LEU A 83 7.27 -19.31 -14.51
C LEU A 83 6.09 -18.36 -14.37
N ARG A 84 5.57 -18.21 -13.14
CA ARG A 84 4.42 -17.33 -12.85
C ARG A 84 4.83 -15.87 -12.93
N LYS A 85 4.19 -15.11 -13.83
CA LYS A 85 4.42 -13.66 -14.02
C LYS A 85 3.37 -12.81 -13.30
N ASP A 86 2.25 -13.43 -12.96
CA ASP A 86 1.10 -12.78 -12.36
C ASP A 86 0.92 -13.31 -10.94
N PRO A 87 0.52 -12.45 -9.99
CA PRO A 87 0.33 -12.86 -8.62
C PRO A 87 -0.80 -13.88 -8.49
N PRO A 88 -0.70 -14.81 -7.51
CA PRO A 88 -1.80 -15.73 -7.23
C PRO A 88 -3.05 -14.97 -6.80
N LYS A 89 -4.20 -15.34 -7.37
CA LYS A 89 -5.49 -14.72 -7.05
C LYS A 89 -5.86 -14.91 -5.56
N ILE A 90 -6.47 -13.88 -4.96
CA ILE A 90 -7.07 -13.94 -3.62
C ILE A 90 -8.58 -14.00 -3.80
N ASP A 91 -9.21 -15.04 -3.27
CA ASP A 91 -10.67 -15.25 -3.22
C ASP A 91 -11.42 -14.76 -4.48
N PRO A 92 -11.07 -15.27 -5.67
CA PRO A 92 -11.59 -14.75 -6.92
C PRO A 92 -13.11 -14.94 -6.99
N ILE A 93 -13.83 -13.83 -7.15
CA ILE A 93 -15.25 -13.83 -7.48
C ILE A 93 -15.46 -13.87 -8.99
N THR A 94 -16.55 -14.50 -9.43
CA THR A 94 -16.93 -14.50 -10.84
C THR A 94 -17.22 -13.08 -11.30
N VAL A 95 -16.50 -12.64 -12.33
CA VAL A 95 -16.74 -11.33 -12.95
C VAL A 95 -18.13 -11.34 -13.57
N LYS A 96 -18.98 -10.42 -13.12
CA LYS A 96 -20.31 -10.19 -13.70
C LYS A 96 -20.49 -8.71 -13.95
N LYS A 97 -21.33 -8.38 -14.94
CA LYS A 97 -21.74 -7.01 -15.17
C LYS A 97 -22.44 -6.49 -13.90
N PRO A 98 -21.98 -5.38 -13.31
CA PRO A 98 -22.59 -4.87 -12.09
C PRO A 98 -24.01 -4.39 -12.37
N ASN A 99 -24.92 -4.66 -11.44
CA ASN A 99 -26.27 -4.12 -11.47
C ASN A 99 -26.28 -2.83 -10.64
N ILE A 100 -26.25 -1.70 -11.35
CA ILE A 100 -26.22 -0.36 -10.75
C ILE A 100 -27.46 0.42 -11.11
N THR A 101 -28.01 1.14 -10.13
CA THR A 101 -29.08 2.12 -10.34
C THR A 101 -28.55 3.50 -9.97
N MET A 102 -28.60 4.44 -10.90
CA MET A 102 -28.18 5.82 -10.64
C MET A 102 -29.24 6.55 -9.83
N LEU A 103 -28.80 7.28 -8.80
CA LEU A 103 -29.65 8.10 -7.94
C LEU A 103 -29.11 9.53 -7.92
N LYS A 104 -30.00 10.51 -8.01
CA LYS A 104 -29.64 11.92 -7.87
C LYS A 104 -29.51 12.24 -6.39
N LEU A 105 -28.30 12.32 -5.85
CA LEU A 105 -28.11 12.47 -4.41
C LEU A 105 -28.35 13.92 -3.95
N MET A 106 -27.84 14.90 -4.69
CA MET A 106 -27.94 16.32 -4.32
C MET A 106 -28.06 17.19 -5.58
N VAL A 107 -28.62 18.40 -5.45
CA VAL A 107 -28.67 19.37 -6.55
C VAL A 107 -27.38 20.20 -6.61
N ALA A 108 -26.86 20.61 -5.45
CA ALA A 108 -25.60 21.31 -5.29
C ALA A 108 -24.72 20.56 -4.28
N SER A 109 -23.39 20.69 -4.44
CA SER A 109 -22.44 20.10 -3.50
C SER A 109 -22.55 20.82 -2.15
N ASP A 110 -22.92 20.09 -1.09
CA ASP A 110 -22.79 20.55 0.29
C ASP A 110 -21.98 19.54 1.11
N ASN A 111 -21.02 20.06 1.88
CA ASN A 111 -20.08 19.29 2.68
C ASN A 111 -20.40 19.36 4.17
N SER A 112 -21.66 19.57 4.50
CA SER A 112 -22.10 19.67 5.87
C SER A 112 -22.83 18.41 6.33
N ALA A 113 -23.14 18.36 7.63
CA ALA A 113 -24.07 17.38 8.18
C ALA A 113 -25.50 17.57 7.63
N GLU A 114 -25.90 18.81 7.32
CA GLU A 114 -27.21 19.14 6.75
C GLU A 114 -27.35 18.56 5.35
N GLY A 115 -26.33 18.74 4.50
CA GLY A 115 -26.27 18.13 3.16
C GLY A 115 -26.38 16.60 3.19
N MET A 116 -25.90 15.93 4.25
CA MET A 116 -26.16 14.50 4.43
C MET A 116 -27.62 14.16 4.68
N GLY A 117 -28.33 15.01 5.43
CA GLY A 117 -29.78 14.88 5.62
C GLY A 117 -30.53 14.99 4.28
N GLU A 118 -30.15 15.97 3.45
CA GLU A 118 -30.71 16.16 2.10
C GLU A 118 -30.48 14.95 1.20
N VAL A 119 -29.29 14.32 1.28
CA VAL A 119 -29.01 13.07 0.56
C VAL A 119 -30.00 11.97 0.94
N PHE A 120 -30.27 11.79 2.25
CA PHE A 120 -31.22 10.78 2.70
C PHE A 120 -32.64 11.09 2.24
N GLU A 121 -33.07 12.35 2.34
CA GLU A 121 -34.37 12.79 1.84
C GLU A 121 -34.52 12.55 0.34
N SER A 122 -33.47 12.85 -0.44
CA SER A 122 -33.46 12.62 -1.88
C SER A 122 -33.56 11.13 -2.24
N ILE A 123 -32.85 10.26 -1.51
CA ILE A 123 -32.95 8.81 -1.70
C ILE A 123 -34.36 8.32 -1.36
N MET A 124 -34.94 8.75 -0.24
CA MET A 124 -36.30 8.37 0.15
C MET A 124 -37.33 8.81 -0.89
N CYS A 125 -37.25 10.05 -1.36
CA CYS A 125 -38.13 10.58 -2.41
C CYS A 125 -38.04 9.77 -3.70
N GLN A 126 -36.83 9.41 -4.15
CA GLN A 126 -36.64 8.65 -5.38
C GLN A 126 -37.03 7.17 -5.26
N THR A 127 -36.93 6.59 -4.07
CA THR A 127 -37.25 5.18 -3.82
C THR A 127 -38.70 4.96 -3.37
N GLY A 128 -39.40 6.04 -2.99
CA GLY A 128 -40.75 5.97 -2.42
C GLY A 128 -40.81 5.38 -1.00
N LEU A 129 -39.66 5.24 -0.34
CA LEU A 129 -39.58 4.72 1.02
C LEU A 129 -40.02 5.77 2.03
N THR A 130 -40.84 5.36 3.00
CA THR A 130 -41.13 6.19 4.17
C THR A 130 -39.90 6.31 5.07
N PRO A 131 -39.81 7.37 5.91
CA PRO A 131 -38.71 7.50 6.88
C PRO A 131 -38.54 6.25 7.76
N THR A 132 -39.65 5.67 8.22
CA THR A 132 -39.62 4.43 9.01
C THR A 132 -39.00 3.28 8.22
N GLU A 133 -39.42 3.03 6.97
CA GLU A 133 -38.85 1.94 6.14
C GLU A 133 -37.38 2.18 5.79
N PHE A 134 -36.97 3.44 5.68
CA PHE A 134 -35.60 3.79 5.37
C PHE A 134 -34.65 3.51 6.54
N PHE A 135 -34.96 4.07 7.72
CA PHE A 135 -34.10 4.05 8.91
C PHE A 135 -34.21 2.75 9.74
N THR A 136 -35.27 1.96 9.57
CA THR A 136 -35.39 0.63 10.21
C THR A 136 -34.59 -0.47 9.54
N ARG A 137 -33.97 -0.22 8.38
CA ARG A 137 -33.17 -1.21 7.64
C ARG A 137 -31.69 -0.90 7.76
N LEU A 138 -30.85 -1.94 7.70
CA LEU A 138 -29.40 -1.77 7.62
C LEU A 138 -29.06 -1.12 6.29
N ARG A 139 -28.37 0.03 6.33
CA ARG A 139 -27.93 0.77 5.16
C ARG A 139 -26.41 0.89 5.19
N VAL A 140 -25.77 0.50 4.09
CA VAL A 140 -24.32 0.65 3.92
C VAL A 140 -24.08 1.72 2.85
N PHE A 141 -23.34 2.76 3.22
CA PHE A 141 -22.97 3.87 2.35
C PHE A 141 -21.47 3.83 2.12
N GLU A 142 -21.06 3.70 0.86
CA GLU A 142 -19.66 3.90 0.50
C GLU A 142 -19.43 5.37 0.17
N GLY A 143 -18.36 5.96 0.71
CA GLY A 143 -18.03 7.35 0.44
C GLY A 143 -16.59 7.71 0.76
N ASP A 144 -16.20 8.93 0.39
CA ASP A 144 -14.91 9.46 0.80
C ASP A 144 -14.86 9.74 2.32
N LEU A 145 -13.69 10.11 2.83
CA LEU A 145 -13.54 10.40 4.26
C LEU A 145 -14.46 11.55 4.72
N GLY A 146 -14.66 12.57 3.88
CA GLY A 146 -15.54 13.69 4.20
C GLY A 146 -17.00 13.25 4.35
N THR A 147 -17.48 12.39 3.46
CA THR A 147 -18.81 11.75 3.51
C THR A 147 -19.01 11.04 4.84
N CYS A 148 -18.06 10.19 5.22
CA CYS A 148 -18.12 9.45 6.47
C CYS A 148 -18.15 10.39 7.68
N MET A 149 -17.31 11.43 7.68
CA MET A 149 -17.28 12.44 8.75
C MET A 149 -18.58 13.24 8.86
N ASN A 150 -19.23 13.54 7.73
CA ASN A 150 -20.49 14.28 7.73
C ASN A 150 -21.63 13.42 8.28
N LEU A 151 -21.67 12.11 7.96
CA LEU A 151 -22.63 11.20 8.57
C LEU A 151 -22.41 11.11 10.08
N GLU A 152 -21.17 10.96 10.54
CA GLU A 152 -20.87 10.94 11.97
C GLU A 152 -21.25 12.26 12.66
N SER A 153 -21.05 13.40 11.98
CA SER A 153 -21.45 14.72 12.49
C SER A 153 -22.97 14.82 12.61
N LEU A 154 -23.72 14.38 11.60
CA LEU A 154 -25.18 14.33 11.64
C LEU A 154 -25.67 13.41 12.76
N ARG A 155 -25.06 12.23 12.91
CA ARG A 155 -25.38 11.30 14.00
C ARG A 155 -25.15 11.91 15.37
N LYS A 156 -24.10 12.72 15.56
CA LYS A 156 -23.85 13.43 16.82
C LYS A 156 -24.89 14.52 17.08
N GLN A 157 -25.31 15.25 16.05
CA GLN A 157 -26.33 16.31 16.17
C GLN A 157 -27.72 15.74 16.52
N GLN A 158 -28.03 14.52 16.07
CA GLN A 158 -29.34 13.88 16.27
C GLN A 158 -29.43 13.00 17.53
N LYS A 159 -28.37 12.89 18.35
CA LYS A 159 -28.43 12.16 19.63
C LYS A 159 -28.91 13.09 20.77
N PRO A 160 -29.86 12.67 21.64
CA PRO A 160 -30.56 11.38 21.66
C PRO A 160 -31.95 11.50 21.02
N SER A 161 -32.12 11.03 19.78
CA SER A 161 -33.45 10.80 19.22
C SER A 161 -33.90 9.37 19.54
N GLY A 162 -35.02 9.24 20.27
CA GLY A 162 -35.71 7.96 20.46
C GLY A 162 -36.62 7.57 19.30
N HIS A 163 -36.70 8.42 18.27
CA HIS A 163 -37.59 8.29 17.12
C HIS A 163 -36.93 7.48 16.02
N VAL A 164 -37.59 6.39 15.62
CA VAL A 164 -37.06 5.45 14.63
C VAL A 164 -36.92 6.13 13.26
N GLU A 165 -37.84 7.03 12.93
CA GLU A 165 -37.91 7.86 11.72
C GLU A 165 -36.75 8.85 11.54
N THR A 166 -35.87 9.00 12.54
CA THR A 166 -34.68 9.86 12.47
C THR A 166 -33.42 9.16 12.97
N SER A 167 -33.50 7.87 13.27
CA SER A 167 -32.39 7.13 13.87
C SER A 167 -31.34 6.74 12.83
N LEU A 168 -30.13 7.24 13.00
CA LEU A 168 -28.96 6.87 12.18
C LEU A 168 -28.17 5.67 12.73
N ALA A 169 -28.77 4.91 13.66
CA ALA A 169 -28.13 3.73 14.25
C ALA A 169 -27.88 2.61 13.22
N ASN A 170 -28.76 2.49 12.22
CA ASN A 170 -28.69 1.44 11.19
C ASN A 170 -27.99 1.92 9.90
N CYS A 171 -27.50 3.16 9.86
CA CYS A 171 -26.76 3.70 8.72
C CYS A 171 -25.27 3.55 8.99
N PHE A 172 -24.58 2.72 8.20
CA PHE A 172 -23.15 2.45 8.33
C PHE A 172 -22.40 2.99 7.11
N THR A 173 -21.20 3.54 7.32
CA THR A 173 -20.35 4.03 6.22
C THR A 173 -19.08 3.20 6.07
N LEU A 174 -18.75 2.89 4.82
CA LEU A 174 -17.49 2.33 4.39
C LEU A 174 -16.67 3.41 3.68
N LEU A 175 -15.39 3.51 4.02
CA LEU A 175 -14.45 4.30 3.24
C LEU A 175 -14.29 3.67 1.86
N GLY A 176 -14.45 4.46 0.82
CA GLY A 176 -14.34 3.99 -0.55
C GLY A 176 -12.98 3.34 -0.81
N ALA A 177 -12.99 2.10 -1.29
CA ALA A 177 -11.78 1.27 -1.38
C ALA A 177 -10.69 1.93 -2.25
N SER A 178 -11.10 2.53 -3.37
CA SER A 178 -10.19 3.25 -4.27
C SER A 178 -9.52 4.45 -3.62
N HIS A 179 -10.24 5.20 -2.78
CA HIS A 179 -9.67 6.35 -2.07
C HIS A 179 -8.68 5.92 -0.98
N LEU A 180 -8.99 4.84 -0.25
CA LEU A 180 -8.08 4.28 0.73
C LEU A 180 -6.78 3.81 0.06
N LEU A 181 -6.90 3.03 -1.01
CA LEU A 181 -5.76 2.53 -1.79
C LEU A 181 -4.91 3.68 -2.33
N TRP A 182 -5.55 4.73 -2.86
CA TRP A 182 -4.86 5.93 -3.32
C TRP A 182 -4.09 6.62 -2.20
N ASN A 183 -4.71 6.88 -1.06
CA ASN A 183 -4.05 7.55 0.06
C ASN A 183 -2.86 6.71 0.58
N MET A 184 -3.02 5.40 0.69
CA MET A 184 -1.94 4.50 1.13
C MET A 184 -0.78 4.45 0.13
N ALA A 185 -1.09 4.26 -1.16
CA ALA A 185 -0.07 4.24 -2.21
C ALA A 185 0.68 5.57 -2.29
N GLN A 186 -0.02 6.70 -2.14
CA GLN A 186 0.60 8.01 -2.09
C GLN A 186 1.52 8.18 -0.87
N ALA A 187 1.08 7.77 0.32
CA ALA A 187 1.87 7.88 1.53
C ALA A 187 3.18 7.08 1.41
N ILE A 188 3.10 5.84 0.93
CA ILE A 188 4.28 4.98 0.69
C ILE A 188 5.17 5.58 -0.40
N TYR A 189 4.59 6.06 -1.51
CA TYR A 189 5.35 6.68 -2.59
C TYR A 189 6.13 7.90 -2.11
N LEU A 190 5.49 8.80 -1.34
CA LEU A 190 6.13 10.00 -0.81
C LEU A 190 7.21 9.68 0.24
N MET A 191 6.97 8.68 1.09
CA MET A 191 7.95 8.21 2.07
C MET A 191 9.25 7.76 1.39
N HIS A 192 9.14 7.05 0.26
CA HIS A 192 10.28 6.53 -0.50
C HIS A 192 10.75 7.44 -1.63
N TYR A 193 10.07 8.58 -1.86
CA TYR A 193 10.39 9.47 -2.99
C TYR A 193 11.78 10.05 -2.83
N GLY A 194 12.13 10.50 -1.62
CA GLY A 194 13.40 11.12 -1.27
C GLY A 194 13.45 12.63 -1.53
N ASN A 195 14.64 13.23 -1.38
CA ASN A 195 14.88 14.66 -1.58
C ASN A 195 15.72 14.90 -2.85
N PRO A 196 15.13 15.41 -3.94
CA PRO A 196 15.86 15.71 -5.18
C PRO A 196 16.92 16.82 -5.06
N GLN A 197 16.83 17.66 -4.03
CA GLN A 197 17.82 18.72 -3.78
C GLN A 197 19.08 18.19 -3.07
N ASP A 198 19.04 16.95 -2.60
CA ASP A 198 20.15 16.27 -1.96
C ASP A 198 20.65 15.15 -2.87
N SER A 199 21.77 15.40 -3.55
CA SER A 199 22.39 14.42 -4.45
C SER A 199 22.85 13.12 -3.76
N SER A 200 22.98 13.13 -2.42
CA SER A 200 23.31 11.94 -1.63
C SER A 200 22.07 11.08 -1.32
N ASN A 201 20.87 11.60 -1.55
CA ASN A 201 19.62 10.92 -1.27
C ASN A 201 19.24 9.93 -2.40
N GLN A 202 19.26 8.63 -2.09
CA GLN A 202 18.96 7.55 -3.05
C GLN A 202 17.46 7.18 -3.15
N GLY A 203 16.59 8.20 -3.06
CA GLY A 203 15.14 8.02 -3.17
C GLY A 203 14.67 7.56 -4.54
N ALA A 204 13.37 7.29 -4.68
CA ALA A 204 12.77 6.88 -5.96
C ALA A 204 12.95 7.97 -7.04
N TRP A 205 13.07 9.24 -6.66
CA TRP A 205 13.32 10.36 -7.57
C TRP A 205 14.57 10.14 -8.45
N GLN A 206 15.63 9.53 -7.89
CA GLN A 206 16.89 9.32 -8.60
C GLN A 206 16.70 8.30 -9.73
N THR A 207 16.06 7.17 -9.40
CA THR A 207 15.70 6.14 -10.39
C THR A 207 14.80 6.71 -11.49
N LEU A 208 13.80 7.51 -11.12
CA LEU A 208 12.89 8.15 -12.06
C LEU A 208 13.61 9.14 -12.98
N SER A 209 14.52 9.95 -12.42
CA SER A 209 15.35 10.88 -13.18
C SER A 209 16.21 10.14 -14.22
N SER A 210 16.85 9.03 -13.83
CA SER A 210 17.60 8.18 -14.76
C SER A 210 16.75 7.57 -15.87
N LEU A 211 15.45 7.38 -15.64
CA LEU A 211 14.48 6.92 -16.63
C LEU A 211 13.87 8.07 -17.45
N GLY A 212 14.35 9.30 -17.28
CA GLY A 212 13.87 10.49 -18.00
C GLY A 212 12.60 11.12 -17.44
N VAL A 213 12.18 10.75 -16.22
CA VAL A 213 11.03 11.35 -15.53
C VAL A 213 11.51 12.52 -14.67
N PRO A 214 10.96 13.74 -14.81
CA PRO A 214 11.39 14.90 -14.02
C PRO A 214 11.24 14.67 -12.51
N ALA A 215 12.31 14.94 -11.76
CA ALA A 215 12.38 14.69 -10.31
C ALA A 215 11.69 15.77 -9.45
N GLU A 216 11.44 16.96 -10.02
CA GLU A 216 11.11 18.18 -9.25
C GLU A 216 9.76 18.12 -8.53
N LYS A 217 8.85 17.22 -8.92
CA LYS A 217 7.56 17.04 -8.24
C LYS A 217 7.15 15.57 -8.22
N PRO A 218 7.07 14.91 -7.04
CA PRO A 218 6.32 13.68 -6.95
C PRO A 218 4.89 13.95 -7.46
N THR A 219 4.36 13.02 -8.24
CA THR A 219 3.08 13.15 -8.93
C THR A 219 2.01 13.71 -7.99
N THR A 220 1.26 14.72 -8.43
CA THR A 220 0.21 15.28 -7.58
C THR A 220 -0.82 14.22 -7.28
N LYS A 221 -1.50 14.35 -6.12
CA LYS A 221 -2.60 13.46 -5.73
C LYS A 221 -3.49 13.16 -6.94
N LYS A 222 -3.90 14.18 -7.67
CA LYS A 222 -4.88 14.14 -8.79
C LYS A 222 -4.55 13.20 -9.94
N ASP A 223 -3.32 12.73 -10.09
CA ASP A 223 -2.93 11.82 -11.18
C ASP A 223 -2.45 10.48 -10.62
N PHE A 224 -3.41 9.69 -10.16
CA PHE A 224 -3.17 8.37 -9.56
C PHE A 224 -2.51 7.40 -10.57
N SER A 225 -2.93 7.43 -11.83
CA SER A 225 -2.37 6.58 -12.89
C SER A 225 -0.89 6.84 -13.11
N LEU A 226 -0.48 8.11 -13.16
CA LEU A 226 0.93 8.47 -13.29
C LEU A 226 1.73 8.11 -12.02
N MET A 227 1.14 8.24 -10.83
CA MET A 227 1.78 7.82 -9.58
C MET A 227 2.05 6.31 -9.57
N ILE A 228 1.05 5.49 -9.89
CA ILE A 228 1.21 4.03 -9.99
C ILE A 228 2.22 3.66 -11.08
N THR A 229 2.18 4.32 -12.23
CA THR A 229 3.16 4.10 -13.31
C THR A 229 4.59 4.37 -12.84
N ASN A 230 4.83 5.47 -12.14
CA ASN A 230 6.15 5.82 -11.63
C ASN A 230 6.61 4.83 -10.56
N LEU A 231 5.72 4.46 -9.63
CA LEU A 231 6.02 3.47 -8.60
C LEU A 231 6.40 2.12 -9.22
N THR A 232 5.63 1.65 -10.21
CA THR A 232 5.92 0.44 -10.97
C THR A 232 7.28 0.51 -11.68
N LYS A 233 7.58 1.62 -12.37
CA LYS A 233 8.88 1.81 -13.04
C LYS A 233 10.05 1.77 -12.06
N SER A 234 9.95 2.49 -10.94
CA SER A 234 10.97 2.49 -9.90
C SER A 234 11.16 1.09 -9.29
N HIS A 235 10.06 0.37 -9.05
CA HIS A 235 10.09 -0.98 -8.51
C HIS A 235 10.72 -1.98 -9.48
N GLU A 236 10.32 -1.96 -10.76
CA GLU A 236 10.90 -2.81 -11.79
C GLU A 236 12.41 -2.56 -11.95
N ALA A 237 12.85 -1.31 -11.94
CA ALA A 237 14.26 -0.95 -12.03
C ALA A 237 15.07 -1.45 -10.81
N ALA A 238 14.49 -1.37 -9.60
CA ALA A 238 15.12 -1.89 -8.40
C ALA A 238 15.25 -3.43 -8.43
N ILE A 239 14.17 -4.13 -8.83
CA ILE A 239 14.21 -5.60 -9.02
C ILE A 239 15.25 -5.97 -10.09
N LEU A 240 15.33 -5.21 -11.18
CA LEU A 240 16.30 -5.45 -12.24
C LEU A 240 17.74 -5.40 -11.71
N TYR A 241 18.06 -4.39 -10.90
CA TYR A 241 19.36 -4.30 -10.23
C TYR A 241 19.62 -5.51 -9.31
N CYS A 242 18.63 -5.94 -8.53
CA CYS A 242 18.73 -7.14 -7.69
C CYS A 242 19.02 -8.40 -8.52
N LEU A 243 18.33 -8.59 -9.64
CA LEU A 243 18.54 -9.72 -10.56
C LEU A 243 19.94 -9.72 -11.16
N LEU A 244 20.39 -8.57 -11.66
CA LEU A 244 21.75 -8.42 -12.20
C LEU A 244 22.81 -8.71 -11.13
N THR A 245 22.57 -8.30 -9.90
CA THR A 245 23.47 -8.57 -8.76
C THR A 245 23.54 -10.07 -8.42
N VAL A 246 22.40 -10.78 -8.45
CA VAL A 246 22.35 -12.24 -8.24
C VAL A 246 23.05 -12.98 -9.37
N MET A 247 22.92 -12.49 -10.61
CA MET A 247 23.58 -13.07 -11.77
C MET A 247 25.08 -12.76 -11.87
N GLY A 248 25.61 -11.88 -11.00
CA GLY A 248 27.04 -11.51 -10.96
C GLY A 248 27.42 -10.36 -11.89
N TYR A 249 26.45 -9.59 -12.38
CA TYR A 249 26.65 -8.52 -13.36
C TYR A 249 25.96 -7.19 -12.96
N PRO A 250 26.17 -6.65 -11.75
CA PRO A 250 25.37 -5.54 -11.19
C PRO A 250 25.38 -4.25 -12.05
N ASN A 251 26.44 -4.03 -12.83
CA ASN A 251 26.62 -2.85 -13.67
C ASN A 251 26.52 -3.16 -15.18
N ALA A 252 26.02 -4.34 -15.54
CA ALA A 252 25.90 -4.70 -16.96
C ALA A 252 24.85 -3.84 -17.65
N LEU A 253 25.17 -3.45 -18.88
CA LEU A 253 24.19 -2.93 -19.82
C LEU A 253 23.26 -4.07 -20.23
N LEU A 254 21.97 -3.77 -20.33
CA LEU A 254 21.02 -4.75 -20.83
C LEU A 254 21.31 -5.04 -22.31
N PRO A 255 21.42 -6.32 -22.71
CA PRO A 255 21.59 -6.67 -24.10
C PRO A 255 20.30 -6.39 -24.88
N ASP A 256 20.45 -6.00 -26.16
CA ASP A 256 19.30 -5.81 -27.06
C ASP A 256 18.48 -7.09 -27.24
N GLU A 257 19.16 -8.25 -27.17
CA GLU A 257 18.52 -9.58 -27.20
C GLU A 257 18.53 -10.26 -25.83
N LYS A 258 17.37 -10.79 -25.44
CA LYS A 258 17.21 -11.57 -24.20
C LYS A 258 17.95 -12.89 -24.27
N VAL A 259 18.67 -13.20 -23.20
CA VAL A 259 19.39 -14.47 -23.05
C VAL A 259 18.41 -15.63 -22.96
N THR A 260 18.69 -16.72 -23.66
CA THR A 260 17.85 -17.93 -23.59
C THR A 260 18.39 -18.87 -22.52
N LEU A 261 17.58 -19.15 -21.49
CA LEU A 261 17.96 -19.99 -20.35
C LEU A 261 16.92 -21.09 -20.09
N PRO A 262 17.32 -22.27 -19.58
CA PRO A 262 16.36 -23.30 -19.14
C PRO A 262 15.39 -22.77 -18.09
N SER A 263 14.13 -23.24 -18.10
CA SER A 263 13.12 -22.72 -17.16
C SER A 263 13.49 -22.95 -15.69
N GLN A 264 14.17 -24.06 -15.38
CA GLN A 264 14.66 -24.35 -14.02
C GLN A 264 15.65 -23.30 -13.55
N LYS A 265 16.64 -22.94 -14.38
CA LYS A 265 17.63 -21.92 -14.04
C LYS A 265 17.00 -20.54 -13.83
N LEU A 266 15.96 -20.21 -14.59
CA LEU A 266 15.20 -18.97 -14.39
C LEU A 266 14.47 -18.96 -13.04
N LYS A 267 13.86 -20.09 -12.66
CA LYS A 267 13.23 -20.23 -11.34
C LYS A 267 14.26 -20.10 -10.21
N ASP A 268 15.43 -20.72 -10.35
CA ASP A 268 16.48 -20.66 -9.33
C ASP A 268 16.97 -19.20 -9.14
N ILE A 269 17.16 -18.45 -10.22
CA ILE A 269 17.50 -17.01 -10.16
C ILE A 269 16.42 -16.20 -9.42
N VAL A 270 15.14 -16.48 -9.67
CA VAL A 270 14.02 -15.81 -8.99
C VAL A 270 14.04 -16.12 -7.48
N ASP A 271 14.24 -17.39 -7.13
CA ASP A 271 14.28 -17.84 -5.74
C ASP A 271 15.47 -17.24 -4.99
N ASP A 272 16.65 -17.20 -5.62
CA ASP A 272 17.87 -16.59 -5.07
C ASP A 272 17.70 -15.08 -4.89
N CYS A 273 17.10 -14.39 -5.86
CA CYS A 273 16.80 -12.96 -5.77
C CYS A 273 15.83 -12.67 -4.63
N TYR A 274 14.78 -13.48 -4.47
CA TYR A 274 13.85 -13.36 -3.35
C TYR A 274 14.58 -13.58 -2.02
N ALA A 275 15.37 -14.65 -1.91
CA ALA A 275 16.07 -15.00 -0.68
C ALA A 275 17.07 -13.92 -0.24
N ARG A 276 17.78 -13.33 -1.19
CA ARG A 276 18.84 -12.34 -0.92
C ARG A 276 18.33 -10.95 -0.55
N PHE A 277 17.17 -10.53 -1.08
CA PHE A 277 16.72 -9.13 -0.95
C PHE A 277 15.35 -8.95 -0.30
N PHE A 278 14.51 -9.98 -0.20
CA PHE A 278 13.14 -9.85 0.29
C PHE A 278 12.87 -10.64 1.58
N LEU A 279 13.80 -11.48 2.04
CA LEU A 279 13.70 -12.16 3.33
C LEU A 279 14.12 -11.23 4.50
N PRO A 280 13.61 -11.46 5.73
CA PRO A 280 14.06 -10.74 6.92
C PRO A 280 15.57 -10.80 7.12
N ALA A 281 16.20 -11.94 6.82
CA ALA A 281 17.65 -12.11 6.91
C ALA A 281 18.45 -11.10 6.07
N ALA A 282 17.87 -10.59 4.97
CA ALA A 282 18.49 -9.54 4.17
C ALA A 282 18.60 -8.20 4.93
N PHE A 283 17.65 -7.92 5.83
CA PHE A 283 17.70 -6.75 6.71
C PHE A 283 18.62 -6.99 7.91
N ASP A 284 18.59 -8.17 8.50
CA ASP A 284 19.39 -8.51 9.68
C ASP A 284 20.88 -8.42 9.38
N ALA A 285 21.29 -8.92 8.20
CA ALA A 285 22.68 -8.82 7.73
C ALA A 285 23.20 -7.37 7.64
N LEU A 286 22.32 -6.37 7.47
CA LEU A 286 22.73 -4.97 7.44
C LEU A 286 22.94 -4.35 8.82
N ASN A 287 22.36 -4.92 9.87
CA ASN A 287 22.54 -4.43 11.24
C ASN A 287 23.78 -5.09 11.89
N ASP A 288 24.09 -6.34 11.54
CA ASP A 288 25.31 -7.03 12.05
C ASP A 288 26.61 -6.37 11.54
N ASP A 289 26.58 -5.79 10.33
CA ASP A 289 27.72 -5.06 9.75
C ASP A 289 27.91 -3.66 10.37
N SER A 290 26.88 -3.06 10.99
CA SER A 290 27.02 -1.77 11.67
C SER A 290 27.58 -1.86 13.09
N ASP A 291 27.36 -2.98 13.79
CA ASP A 291 27.81 -3.14 15.18
C ASP A 291 29.28 -3.59 15.30
N ASN A 292 29.83 -4.22 14.25
CA ASN A 292 31.23 -4.67 14.23
C ASN A 292 32.25 -3.55 13.92
N SER A 293 31.82 -2.36 13.49
CA SER A 293 32.75 -1.24 13.22
C SER A 293 33.11 -0.41 14.45
N ASP A 294 32.41 -0.59 15.57
CA ASP A 294 32.59 0.23 16.79
C ASP A 294 33.48 -0.43 17.86
N ALA A 295 33.89 -1.69 17.68
CA ALA A 295 34.56 -2.47 18.73
C ALA A 295 36.09 -2.54 18.66
N SER A 296 36.76 -1.83 17.75
CA SER A 296 38.21 -1.98 17.54
C SER A 296 39.00 -0.67 17.59
N GLU A 297 38.89 0.10 18.66
CA GLU A 297 39.88 1.17 18.95
C GLU A 297 39.77 1.62 20.41
N ASP A 298 40.19 0.77 21.36
CA ASP A 298 40.56 1.26 22.70
C ASP A 298 41.53 0.29 23.37
N SER A 299 42.79 0.36 22.97
CA SER A 299 43.91 -0.24 23.68
C SER A 299 45.23 0.40 23.24
N GLN A 300 45.59 1.56 23.83
CA GLN A 300 46.99 1.88 24.20
C GLN A 300 47.11 3.16 25.06
N SER A 301 47.30 2.91 26.36
CA SER A 301 48.19 3.57 27.33
C SER A 301 48.63 5.05 27.16
N SER A 302 48.15 5.88 28.09
CA SER A 302 48.89 6.80 28.99
C SER A 302 50.36 7.18 28.70
N THR A 303 50.64 8.48 28.53
CA THR A 303 51.59 9.29 29.34
C THR A 303 51.36 10.79 29.08
N GLY A 304 51.46 11.64 30.12
CA GLY A 304 50.99 13.03 30.10
C GLY A 304 52.04 14.12 29.85
N ASN A 305 51.56 15.38 29.74
CA ASN A 305 51.99 16.55 30.52
C ASN A 305 51.29 17.82 30.03
N ALA A 306 51.07 18.75 30.95
CA ALA A 306 50.43 20.05 30.77
C ALA A 306 51.37 21.12 30.19
N SER A 307 50.83 22.07 29.39
CA SER A 307 50.83 23.52 29.65
C SER A 307 50.63 24.37 28.37
N ASP A 308 49.77 25.38 28.50
CA ASP A 308 49.73 26.71 27.88
C ASP A 308 49.54 26.93 26.35
N GLY A 309 48.47 27.66 26.04
CA GLY A 309 48.61 28.95 25.35
C GLY A 309 48.19 29.07 23.88
N SER A 310 47.08 29.78 23.66
CA SER A 310 46.78 30.63 22.49
C SER A 310 46.42 29.98 21.14
N SER A 311 45.13 30.16 20.80
CA SER A 311 44.54 30.50 19.49
C SER A 311 45.31 30.16 18.21
N ASN A 312 44.75 29.25 17.40
CA ASN A 312 44.51 29.57 15.99
C ASN A 312 43.39 28.73 15.37
N SER A 313 42.71 29.34 14.42
CA SER A 313 41.69 28.80 13.53
C SER A 313 42.13 27.55 12.77
N GLY A 314 41.26 26.56 12.67
CA GLY A 314 41.44 25.41 11.78
C GLY A 314 40.18 24.55 11.79
N SER A 315 39.44 24.59 10.69
CA SER A 315 38.31 23.71 10.36
C SER A 315 38.68 22.25 10.59
N SER A 316 38.03 21.61 11.56
CA SER A 316 38.06 20.16 11.71
C SER A 316 37.14 19.57 10.64
N GLU A 317 37.72 19.07 9.56
CA GLU A 317 37.04 18.10 8.71
C GLU A 317 36.74 16.88 9.60
N GLU A 318 35.49 16.76 10.05
CA GLU A 318 34.97 15.48 10.52
C GLU A 318 34.99 14.51 9.34
N SER A 319 35.97 13.61 9.35
CA SER A 319 36.04 12.50 8.44
C SER A 319 34.84 11.58 8.68
N GLU A 320 33.81 11.69 7.84
CA GLU A 320 32.69 10.75 7.81
C GLU A 320 33.19 9.34 7.45
N LYS A 321 33.18 8.45 8.45
CA LYS A 321 33.36 6.99 8.34
C LYS A 321 31.98 6.29 8.17
N PRO A 322 31.89 4.98 7.89
CA PRO A 322 31.13 4.35 6.80
C PRO A 322 29.63 4.09 7.05
N THR A 323 28.88 5.01 7.68
CA THR A 323 27.46 4.80 8.02
C THR A 323 26.51 4.95 6.81
N ARG A 324 26.95 5.64 5.75
CA ARG A 324 26.12 6.02 4.60
C ARG A 324 25.71 4.88 3.66
N PRO A 325 26.59 3.93 3.27
CA PRO A 325 26.24 2.86 2.34
C PRO A 325 25.20 1.89 2.92
N VAL A 326 25.31 1.59 4.23
CA VAL A 326 24.39 0.70 4.96
C VAL A 326 22.98 1.31 5.02
N LEU A 327 22.89 2.61 5.32
CA LEU A 327 21.61 3.34 5.35
C LEU A 327 20.93 3.36 3.97
N ALA A 328 21.72 3.53 2.90
CA ALA A 328 21.23 3.55 1.54
C ALA A 328 20.67 2.19 1.10
N LEU A 329 21.38 1.10 1.40
CA LEU A 329 20.93 -0.26 1.11
C LEU A 329 19.67 -0.63 1.93
N LYS A 330 19.61 -0.23 3.20
CA LYS A 330 18.42 -0.40 4.05
C LYS A 330 17.19 0.29 3.47
N ASN A 331 17.35 1.51 2.98
CA ASN A 331 16.27 2.25 2.29
C ASN A 331 15.82 1.55 1.00
N LEU A 332 16.76 0.99 0.22
CA LEU A 332 16.43 0.20 -0.97
C LEU A 332 15.59 -1.04 -0.62
N LEU A 333 15.98 -1.80 0.41
CA LEU A 333 15.25 -3.00 0.82
C LEU A 333 13.84 -2.66 1.35
N LEU A 334 13.70 -1.58 2.13
CA LEU A 334 12.38 -1.12 2.59
C LEU A 334 11.50 -0.74 1.41
N ARG A 335 12.03 0.04 0.47
CA ARG A 335 11.30 0.45 -0.74
C ARG A 335 10.87 -0.75 -1.58
N LEU A 336 11.74 -1.74 -1.78
CA LEU A 336 11.42 -2.97 -2.52
C LEU A 336 10.23 -3.71 -1.89
N ARG A 337 10.20 -3.83 -0.56
CA ARG A 337 9.11 -4.50 0.15
C ARG A 337 7.81 -3.71 0.07
N ASP A 338 7.87 -2.40 0.31
CA ASP A 338 6.68 -1.56 0.37
C ASP A 338 6.07 -1.36 -1.02
N PHE A 339 6.90 -1.16 -2.05
CA PHE A 339 6.41 -1.04 -3.43
C PHE A 339 5.82 -2.36 -3.93
N ALA A 340 6.39 -3.51 -3.53
CA ALA A 340 5.80 -4.82 -3.87
C ALA A 340 4.35 -4.98 -3.36
N SER A 341 3.96 -4.28 -2.28
CA SER A 341 2.58 -4.30 -1.77
C SER A 341 1.59 -3.45 -2.57
N ILE A 342 2.08 -2.58 -3.46
CA ILE A 342 1.25 -1.65 -4.26
C ILE A 342 1.22 -2.04 -5.74
N VAL A 343 2.35 -2.52 -6.29
CA VAL A 343 2.55 -2.84 -7.72
C VAL A 343 1.83 -4.14 -8.12
N GLU A 344 0.53 -4.20 -7.87
CA GLU A 344 -0.37 -5.29 -8.27
C GLU A 344 -1.73 -4.79 -8.76
N CYS A 345 -1.83 -3.51 -9.13
CA CYS A 345 -3.10 -2.85 -9.47
C CYS A 345 -3.42 -2.73 -10.97
N ASP A 346 -2.75 -3.49 -11.86
CA ASP A 346 -3.04 -3.46 -13.31
C ASP A 346 -3.33 -4.86 -13.88
#